data_AF-A0A182NHB9-F1
#
_entry.id   AF-A0A182NHB9-F1
#
_cell.length_a   1.000
_cell.length_b   1.000
_cell.length_c   1.000
_cell.angle_alpha   90.00
_cell.angle_beta   90.00
_cell.angle_gamma   90.00
#
_symmetry.space_group_name_H-M   'P 1'
#
loop_
_entity.id
_entity.type
_entity.pdbx_description
1 polymer ?
#
loop_
_entity_poly.entity_id
_entity_poly.type
_entity_poly.pdbx_seq_one_letter_code
_entity_poly.pdbx_strand_id
1 'polypeptide(L)'
;MPVRRGHVAPKTTLIETIIRKFDTHNRSFLVANAQPESCHIIFCSDGFCKMTGFTRAEVMQRSACTDFLQGQMTSVGVMESIKEALRKGEEKHFEILYYRKDGKFMKDLRQ
;
A
#
# COMPACT_ATOMS: atom_id res chain seq x y z
N MET A 1 37.01 -1.50 -13.60
CA MET A 1 35.81 -0.66 -13.81
C MET A 1 34.90 -0.81 -12.59
N PRO A 2 34.48 0.25 -11.88
CA PRO A 2 33.57 0.07 -10.75
C PRO A 2 32.12 0.00 -11.26
N VAL A 3 31.45 -1.09 -10.89
CA VAL A 3 30.03 -1.34 -11.18
C VAL A 3 29.18 -0.43 -10.31
N ARG A 4 28.27 0.34 -10.92
CA ARG A 4 27.27 1.18 -10.24
C ARG A 4 26.29 0.27 -9.47
N ARG A 5 26.50 0.11 -8.16
CA ARG A 5 25.53 -0.52 -7.26
C ARG A 5 24.28 0.37 -7.17
N GLY A 6 23.23 -0.01 -7.88
CA GLY A 6 21.91 0.58 -7.73
C GLY A 6 21.37 0.35 -6.32
N HIS A 7 20.60 1.33 -5.82
CA HIS A 7 19.91 1.35 -4.53
C HIS A 7 18.83 0.26 -4.42
N VAL A 8 19.22 -1.01 -4.48
CA VAL A 8 18.34 -2.12 -4.16
C VAL A 8 18.50 -2.37 -2.67
N ALA A 9 17.43 -2.09 -1.91
CA ALA A 9 17.39 -2.38 -0.49
C ALA A 9 17.84 -3.82 -0.23
N PRO A 10 18.72 -4.08 0.77
CA PRO A 10 19.13 -5.45 1.07
C PRO A 10 17.88 -6.28 1.36
N LYS A 11 17.75 -7.44 0.70
CA LYS A 11 16.71 -8.43 1.01
C LYS A 11 16.87 -8.87 2.47
N THR A 12 16.27 -8.13 3.38
CA THR A 12 16.23 -8.51 4.79
C THR A 12 15.20 -9.61 4.94
N THR A 13 15.62 -10.72 5.56
CA THR A 13 14.81 -11.91 5.85
C THR A 13 13.49 -11.57 6.54
N LEU A 14 13.42 -10.46 7.26
CA LEU A 14 12.21 -9.98 7.93
C LEU A 14 11.09 -9.60 6.96
N ILE A 15 11.38 -8.78 5.93
CA ILE A 15 10.36 -8.34 4.96
C ILE A 15 9.84 -9.56 4.17
N GLU A 16 10.75 -10.44 3.74
CA GLU A 16 10.36 -11.67 3.04
C GLU A 16 9.53 -12.61 3.91
N THR A 17 9.78 -12.67 5.22
CA THR A 17 9.01 -13.49 6.16
C THR A 17 7.61 -12.93 6.36
N ILE A 18 7.48 -11.61 6.49
CA ILE A 18 6.17 -10.94 6.61
C ILE A 18 5.38 -11.14 5.33
N ILE A 19 5.98 -10.91 4.16
CA ILE A 19 5.33 -11.14 2.86
C ILE A 19 4.83 -12.58 2.79
N ARG A 20 5.68 -13.57 3.03
CA ARG A 20 5.29 -14.99 2.98
C ARG A 20 4.15 -15.31 3.96
N LYS A 21 4.18 -14.78 5.17
CA LYS A 21 3.16 -15.06 6.20
C LYS A 21 1.79 -14.47 5.86
N PHE A 22 1.75 -13.29 5.24
CA PHE A 22 0.49 -12.64 4.86
C PHE A 22 -0.05 -13.13 3.50
N ASP A 23 0.84 -13.54 2.59
CA ASP A 23 0.46 -14.06 1.28
C ASP A 23 -0.22 -15.44 1.37
N THR A 24 0.20 -16.29 2.33
CA THR A 24 -0.43 -17.61 2.57
C THR A 24 -1.91 -17.54 2.97
N HIS A 25 -2.38 -16.39 3.45
CA HIS A 25 -3.77 -16.20 3.87
C HIS A 25 -4.64 -15.50 2.81
N ASN A 26 -4.14 -15.33 1.57
CA ASN A 26 -4.81 -14.55 0.52
C ASN A 26 -5.22 -13.13 0.97
N ARG A 27 -4.48 -12.53 1.90
CA ARG A 27 -4.78 -11.20 2.42
C ARG A 27 -4.39 -10.11 1.43
N SER A 28 -5.17 -9.05 1.38
CA SER A 28 -4.86 -7.84 0.62
C SER A 28 -3.99 -6.93 1.47
N PHE A 29 -2.73 -6.72 1.10
CA PHE A 29 -1.81 -5.85 1.84
C PHE A 29 -0.78 -5.17 0.92
N LEU A 30 -0.20 -4.08 1.43
CA LEU A 30 0.87 -3.30 0.83
C LEU A 30 2.02 -3.18 1.83
N VAL A 31 3.24 -3.05 1.32
CA VAL A 31 4.41 -2.67 2.11
C VAL A 31 5.03 -1.45 1.45
N ALA A 32 5.34 -0.44 2.25
CA ALA A 32 5.99 0.78 1.80
C ALA A 32 7.29 1.03 2.56
N ASN A 33 8.18 1.80 1.94
CA ASN A 33 9.34 2.35 2.62
C ASN A 33 8.86 3.39 3.65
N ALA A 34 9.37 3.35 4.88
CA ALA A 34 8.97 4.27 5.95
C ALA A 34 9.85 5.55 5.99
N GLN A 35 10.50 5.90 4.86
CA GLN A 35 11.33 7.10 4.83
C GLN A 35 10.47 8.37 4.82
N PRO A 36 10.77 9.37 5.68
CA PRO A 36 9.94 10.57 5.85
C PRO A 36 9.68 11.37 4.57
N GLU A 37 10.63 11.32 3.64
CA GLU A 37 10.56 12.06 2.37
C GLU A 37 9.83 11.28 1.27
N SER A 38 9.61 9.97 1.47
CA SER A 38 9.22 9.06 0.40
C SER A 38 8.60 7.77 0.96
N CYS A 39 7.34 7.86 1.36
CA CYS A 39 6.52 6.69 1.72
C CYS A 39 6.06 5.93 0.47
N HIS A 40 7.00 5.43 -0.34
CA HIS A 40 6.70 4.71 -1.58
C HIS A 40 6.43 3.23 -1.34
N ILE A 41 5.42 2.70 -2.02
CA ILE A 41 5.08 1.28 -2.01
C ILE A 41 6.21 0.48 -2.67
N ILE A 42 6.77 -0.46 -1.92
CA ILE A 42 7.84 -1.39 -2.34
C ILE A 42 7.32 -2.80 -2.59
N PHE A 43 6.10 -3.13 -2.14
CA PHE A 43 5.45 -4.40 -2.41
C PHE A 43 3.92 -4.27 -2.34
N CYS A 44 3.22 -5.03 -3.17
CA CYS A 44 1.78 -5.21 -3.10
C CYS A 44 1.42 -6.69 -3.28
N SER A 45 0.45 -7.19 -2.51
CA SER A 45 -0.03 -8.57 -2.66
C SER A 45 -0.92 -8.75 -3.90
N ASP A 46 -1.05 -9.98 -4.38
CA ASP A 46 -1.95 -10.28 -5.51
C ASP A 46 -3.42 -10.04 -5.14
N GLY A 47 -3.78 -10.27 -3.88
CA GLY A 47 -5.11 -9.95 -3.34
C GLY A 47 -5.44 -8.46 -3.49
N PHE A 48 -4.48 -7.59 -3.16
CA PHE A 48 -4.66 -6.15 -3.32
C PHE A 48 -4.85 -5.75 -4.80
N CYS A 49 -4.04 -6.28 -5.71
CA CYS A 49 -4.17 -6.01 -7.14
C CYS A 49 -5.54 -6.44 -7.69
N LYS A 50 -6.02 -7.64 -7.30
CA LYS A 50 -7.34 -8.15 -7.71
C LYS A 50 -8.49 -7.30 -7.16
N MET A 51 -8.39 -6.92 -5.88
CA MET A 51 -9.40 -6.11 -5.18
C MET A 51 -9.53 -4.73 -5.82
N THR A 52 -8.40 -4.05 -6.05
CA THR A 52 -8.38 -2.68 -6.56
C THR A 52 -8.50 -2.60 -8.10
N GLY A 53 -8.15 -3.67 -8.81
CA GLY A 53 -8.09 -3.70 -10.27
C GLY A 53 -6.85 -3.02 -10.86
N PHE A 54 -5.91 -2.56 -10.02
CA PHE A 54 -4.63 -2.03 -10.47
C PHE A 54 -3.60 -3.14 -10.62
N THR A 55 -2.80 -3.04 -11.68
CA THR A 55 -1.67 -3.94 -11.86
C THR A 55 -0.55 -3.62 -10.87
N ARG A 56 0.29 -4.61 -10.54
CA ARG A 56 1.44 -4.41 -9.66
C ARG A 56 2.34 -3.27 -10.14
N ALA A 57 2.58 -3.16 -11.45
CA ALA A 57 3.37 -2.08 -12.04
C ALA A 57 2.79 -0.68 -11.79
N GLU A 58 1.46 -0.55 -11.73
CA GLU A 58 0.78 0.73 -11.45
C GLU A 58 0.80 1.10 -9.97
N VAL A 59 0.87 0.11 -9.08
CA VAL A 59 0.84 0.31 -7.62
C VAL A 59 2.23 0.59 -7.06
N MET A 60 3.25 -0.09 -7.58
CA MET A 60 4.64 0.07 -7.15
C MET A 60 5.10 1.51 -7.32
N GLN A 61 5.93 2.00 -6.38
CA GLN A 61 6.45 3.37 -6.34
C GLN A 61 5.40 4.48 -6.14
N ARG A 62 4.11 4.14 -5.97
CA ARG A 62 3.11 5.13 -5.54
C ARG A 62 3.19 5.40 -4.04
N SER A 63 2.56 6.49 -3.63
CA SER A 63 2.40 6.87 -2.22
C SER A 63 1.63 5.80 -1.43
N ALA A 64 2.12 5.49 -0.23
CA ALA A 64 1.46 4.64 0.76
C ALA A 64 0.15 5.25 1.29
N CYS A 65 -0.09 6.55 1.06
CA CYS A 65 -1.36 7.20 1.35
C CYS A 65 -2.47 6.82 0.35
N THR A 66 -2.17 5.92 -0.60
CA THR A 66 -3.15 5.34 -1.54
C THR A 66 -4.02 6.38 -2.26
N ASP A 67 -3.41 7.50 -2.65
CA ASP A 67 -4.12 8.64 -3.26
C ASP A 67 -4.87 8.26 -4.55
N PHE A 68 -4.38 7.24 -5.24
CA PHE A 68 -5.01 6.70 -6.45
C PHE A 68 -6.28 5.87 -6.23
N LEU A 69 -6.60 5.54 -4.98
CA LEU A 69 -7.84 4.85 -4.60
C LEU A 69 -8.90 5.83 -4.09
N GLN A 70 -8.57 7.10 -3.90
CA GLN A 70 -9.49 8.13 -3.44
C GLN A 70 -10.45 8.54 -4.57
N GLY A 71 -11.65 8.96 -4.21
CA GLY A 71 -12.61 9.56 -5.14
C GLY A 71 -13.56 10.52 -4.44
N GLN A 72 -14.62 10.94 -5.12
CA GLN A 72 -15.47 12.07 -4.69
C GLN A 72 -16.10 11.92 -3.29
N MET A 73 -16.41 10.69 -2.89
CA MET A 73 -17.01 10.37 -1.57
C MET A 73 -15.98 9.92 -0.51
N THR A 74 -14.67 9.92 -0.82
CA THR A 74 -13.64 9.56 0.16
C THR A 74 -13.49 10.70 1.17
N SER A 75 -13.60 10.38 2.47
CA SER A 75 -13.52 11.39 3.53
C SER A 75 -12.11 11.97 3.66
N VAL A 76 -12.00 13.30 3.47
CA VAL A 76 -10.73 14.04 3.57
C VAL A 76 -10.14 13.95 4.98
N GLY A 77 -10.96 14.06 6.03
CA GLY A 77 -10.49 14.00 7.41
C GLY A 77 -9.87 12.64 7.78
N VAL A 78 -10.38 11.54 7.20
CA VAL A 78 -9.78 10.21 7.38
C VAL A 78 -8.43 10.14 6.65
N MET A 79 -8.33 10.70 5.44
CA MET A 79 -7.08 10.76 4.70
C MET A 79 -5.98 11.56 5.41
N GLU A 80 -6.34 12.67 6.05
CA GLU A 80 -5.42 13.45 6.89
C GLU A 80 -4.94 12.62 8.10
N SER A 81 -5.87 11.90 8.75
CA SER A 81 -5.56 11.02 9.87
C SER A 81 -4.61 9.88 9.48
N ILE A 82 -4.76 9.31 8.28
CA ILE A 82 -3.84 8.30 7.73
C ILE A 82 -2.46 8.90 7.49
N LYS A 83 -2.38 10.05 6.85
CA LYS A 83 -1.12 10.75 6.59
C LYS A 83 -0.38 11.03 7.90
N GLU A 84 -1.10 11.47 8.93
CA GLU A 84 -0.52 11.71 10.23
C GLU A 84 -0.03 10.42 10.90
N ALA A 85 -0.81 9.33 10.84
CA ALA A 85 -0.43 8.02 11.38
C ALA A 85 0.84 7.49 10.71
N LEU A 86 0.92 7.57 9.38
CA LEU A 86 2.09 7.17 8.61
C LEU A 86 3.32 8.03 8.96
N ARG A 87 3.14 9.35 9.12
CA ARG A 87 4.22 10.27 9.51
C ARG A 87 4.74 9.99 10.92
N LYS A 88 3.86 9.63 11.86
CA LYS A 88 4.22 9.29 13.24
C LYS A 88 4.71 7.85 13.40
N GLY A 89 4.48 6.98 12.41
CA GLY A 89 4.76 5.55 12.52
C GLY A 89 3.83 4.83 13.51
N GLU A 90 2.60 5.31 13.68
CA GLU A 90 1.61 4.76 14.61
C GLU A 90 0.70 3.73 13.92
N GLU A 91 0.42 2.63 14.60
CA GLU A 91 -0.62 1.69 14.19
C GLU A 91 -2.01 2.30 14.42
N LYS A 92 -2.83 2.40 13.37
CA LYS A 92 -4.21 2.87 13.44
C LYS A 92 -5.10 2.10 12.47
N HIS A 93 -6.38 1.99 12.85
CA HIS A 93 -7.43 1.41 12.02
C HIS A 93 -8.39 2.49 11.55
N PHE A 94 -8.78 2.42 10.28
CA PHE A 94 -9.67 3.37 9.63
C PHE A 94 -10.69 2.64 8.77
N GLU A 95 -11.89 3.18 8.70
CA GLU A 95 -12.90 2.79 7.71
C GLU A 95 -12.90 3.85 6.60
N ILE A 96 -12.56 3.45 5.38
CA ILE A 96 -12.38 4.35 4.25
C ILE A 96 -13.11 3.77 3.04
N LEU A 97 -13.81 4.65 2.34
CA LEU A 97 -14.40 4.32 1.05
C LEU A 97 -13.38 4.58 -0.06
N TYR A 98 -12.96 3.49 -0.71
CA TYR A 98 -12.03 3.49 -1.84
C TYR A 98 -12.70 3.08 -3.15
N TYR A 99 -12.07 3.48 -4.25
CA TYR A 99 -12.50 3.23 -5.61
C TYR A 99 -11.52 2.29 -6.30
N ARG A 100 -12.09 1.37 -7.06
CA ARG A 100 -11.37 0.50 -7.97
C ARG A 100 -11.01 1.27 -9.24
N LYS A 101 -10.09 0.72 -10.03
CA LYS A 101 -9.67 1.30 -11.31
C LYS A 101 -10.83 1.48 -12.30
N ASP A 102 -11.87 0.66 -12.24
CA ASP A 102 -13.08 0.76 -13.06
C ASP A 102 -14.08 1.83 -12.56
N GLY A 103 -13.69 2.63 -11.56
CA GLY A 103 -14.52 3.69 -10.97
C GLY A 103 -15.58 3.20 -9.99
N LYS A 104 -15.68 1.88 -9.76
CA LYS A 104 -16.63 1.32 -8.79
C LYS A 104 -16.07 1.40 -7.38
N PHE A 105 -16.92 1.69 -6.42
CA PHE A 105 -16.60 1.62 -5.00
C PHE A 105 -16.26 0.18 -4.59
N MET A 106 -15.26 0.03 -3.73
CA MET A 106 -14.99 -1.25 -3.08
C MET A 106 -16.13 -1.53 -2.11
N LYS A 107 -16.86 -2.64 -2.35
CA LYS A 107 -17.95 -3.07 -1.45
C LYS A 107 -17.35 -3.69 -0.20
N ASP A 108 -18.04 -3.49 0.93
CA ASP A 108 -17.66 -3.95 2.26
C ASP A 108 -17.22 -5.43 2.22
N LEU A 109 -16.01 -5.70 2.73
CA LEU A 109 -15.41 -7.04 2.80
C LEU A 109 -15.93 -7.84 4.01
N ARG A 110 -17.03 -7.41 4.65
CA ARG A 110 -17.78 -8.19 5.63
C ARG A 110 -18.75 -9.15 4.94
N GLN A 111 -18.24 -10.30 4.49
CA GLN A 111 -19.00 -11.55 4.45
C GLN A 111 -18.14 -12.67 5.03
#